data_AF-A0A1S3RQY2-F1
#
_entry.id   AF-A0A1S3RQY2-F1
#
_cell.length_a   1.000
_cell.length_b   1.000
_cell.length_c   1.000
_cell.angle_alpha   90.00
_cell.angle_beta   90.00
_cell.angle_gamma   90.00
#
_symmetry.space_group_name_H-M   'P 1'
#
loop_
_entity.id
_entity.type
_entity.pdbx_description
1 polymer ?
#
loop_
_entity_poly.entity_id
_entity_poly.type
_entity_poly.pdbx_seq_one_letter_code
_entity_poly.pdbx_strand_id
1 'polypeptide(L)'
;MTGLRWYLLFEKLMIFGFFLCLDAFLYVFTLLPLRVLLALLHLFTLPCCGLRANVCPYCNRSSGSLLLQPAQVCDILKGLIMVLCYSMMHYVDYSMMYHLIRGQSVIKLYIIYNMLEVADRLFSSFGQDILDALYWTATEPKERKRDSIGVIPHFIMAVFYVFLHAILIMVQASTLNVAFNSHNKSLLTIMMSNNFVEIKGSVFKKFEKNNLFQMSNSDIKERFTNYVLLLIVCLRNMEQFSWNPDHLWVLLPDVFMVIASEIAVDIIKHAFITKFNEITADVYSEYRASLAFDLVSSRQKNACTDYSDSVARRMGFIPLPLAVLLIRVVMSSVNVQGALSYSCLLLFYLGMVTLKVLNSIVLLGKSCVYVKRANMEDKLFERPSTAAPGKTPSRTRKTSRGDPWSERSPSSPSCTSITAQPTPTASPTLRPETVPPPPTTSTTPASPPIPEPDPDPDTLTTSPPATPEQKEEEGMEGTEQKHRTPKKDLLDVDRFTICGNRID
;
A
#
# COMPACT_ATOMS: atom_id res chain seq x y z
N MET A 1 11.49 -25.49 -23.56
CA MET A 1 11.25 -25.70 -22.11
C MET A 1 11.36 -24.43 -21.26
N THR A 2 12.25 -23.47 -21.56
CA THR A 2 12.49 -22.25 -20.74
C THR A 2 11.23 -21.45 -20.39
N GLY A 3 10.37 -21.13 -21.37
CA GLY A 3 9.16 -20.31 -21.16
C GLY A 3 8.17 -20.89 -20.14
N LEU A 4 7.96 -22.22 -20.15
CA LEU A 4 7.09 -22.87 -19.16
C LEU A 4 7.69 -22.81 -17.74
N ARG A 5 9.02 -22.94 -17.60
CA ARG A 5 9.70 -22.74 -16.31
C ARG A 5 9.54 -21.31 -15.80
N TRP A 6 9.69 -20.32 -16.69
CA TRP A 6 9.49 -18.91 -16.39
C TRP A 6 8.07 -18.62 -15.89
N TYR A 7 7.04 -19.07 -16.62
CA TYR A 7 5.64 -18.88 -16.24
C TYR A 7 5.34 -19.53 -14.88
N LEU A 8 5.80 -20.77 -14.68
CA LEU A 8 5.66 -21.50 -13.41
C LEU A 8 6.49 -20.92 -12.26
N LEU A 9 7.36 -19.92 -12.46
CA LEU A 9 8.04 -19.19 -11.40
C LEU A 9 7.33 -17.87 -11.10
N PHE A 10 6.93 -17.13 -12.14
CA PHE A 10 6.12 -15.92 -12.06
C PHE A 10 4.78 -16.18 -11.35
N GLU A 11 4.00 -17.15 -11.82
CA GLU A 11 2.67 -17.45 -11.24
C GLU A 11 2.76 -17.94 -9.78
N LYS A 12 3.87 -18.58 -9.39
CA LYS A 12 4.14 -18.96 -7.99
C LYS A 12 4.50 -17.78 -7.09
N LEU A 13 4.96 -16.65 -7.65
CA LEU A 13 5.08 -15.38 -6.93
C LEU A 13 3.71 -14.72 -6.83
N MET A 14 2.98 -14.58 -7.95
CA MET A 14 1.66 -13.92 -7.97
C MET A 14 0.66 -14.58 -7.00
N ILE A 15 0.51 -15.91 -7.03
CA ILE A 15 -0.37 -16.64 -6.11
C ILE A 15 0.07 -16.47 -4.65
N PHE A 16 1.37 -16.48 -4.37
CA PHE A 16 1.88 -16.35 -2.99
C PHE A 16 1.63 -14.94 -2.43
N GLY A 17 1.83 -13.90 -3.24
CA GLY A 17 1.51 -12.52 -2.89
C GLY A 17 0.00 -12.30 -2.73
N PHE A 18 -0.82 -12.85 -3.62
CA PHE A 18 -2.28 -12.80 -3.51
C PHE A 18 -2.78 -13.36 -2.17
N PHE A 19 -2.24 -14.50 -1.72
CA PHE A 19 -2.60 -15.06 -0.42
C PHE A 19 -2.12 -14.19 0.76
N LEU A 20 -1.00 -13.47 0.64
CA LEU A 20 -0.56 -12.49 1.65
C LEU A 20 -1.50 -11.28 1.73
N CYS A 21 -1.90 -10.71 0.59
CA CYS A 21 -2.94 -9.67 0.55
C CYS A 21 -4.26 -10.16 1.15
N LEU A 22 -4.67 -11.40 0.84
CA LEU A 22 -5.87 -12.02 1.42
C LEU A 22 -5.77 -12.22 2.94
N ASP A 23 -4.60 -12.59 3.47
CA ASP A 23 -4.42 -12.74 4.93
C ASP A 23 -4.54 -11.39 5.65
N ALA A 24 -3.94 -10.33 5.09
CA ALA A 24 -4.03 -8.97 5.62
C ALA A 24 -5.42 -8.35 5.46
N PHE A 25 -6.12 -8.64 4.37
CA PHE A 25 -7.51 -8.21 4.16
C PHE A 25 -8.47 -8.90 5.15
N LEU A 26 -8.41 -10.25 5.23
CA LEU A 26 -9.24 -11.02 6.16
C LEU A 26 -8.98 -10.66 7.63
N TYR A 27 -7.78 -10.18 8.00
CA TYR A 27 -7.49 -9.69 9.35
C TYR A 27 -8.50 -8.59 9.79
N VAL A 28 -8.83 -7.66 8.89
CA VAL A 28 -9.71 -6.51 9.16
C VAL A 28 -11.15 -6.94 9.50
N PHE A 29 -11.63 -8.03 8.91
CA PHE A 29 -12.98 -8.56 9.16
C PHE A 29 -13.06 -9.53 10.35
N THR A 30 -11.96 -10.22 10.68
CA THR A 30 -11.98 -11.36 11.61
C THR A 30 -11.36 -11.02 12.97
N LEU A 31 -10.07 -10.67 12.98
CA LEU A 31 -9.27 -10.53 14.19
C LEU A 31 -9.25 -9.09 14.72
N LEU A 32 -9.26 -8.08 13.84
CA LEU A 32 -9.32 -6.68 14.26
C LEU A 32 -10.55 -6.37 15.12
N PRO A 33 -11.80 -6.72 14.75
CA PRO A 33 -12.98 -6.40 15.56
C PRO A 33 -12.96 -7.15 16.90
N LEU A 34 -12.51 -8.41 16.89
CA LEU A 34 -12.38 -9.24 18.09
C LEU A 34 -11.37 -8.64 19.08
N ARG A 35 -10.22 -8.14 18.61
CA ARG A 35 -9.22 -7.50 19.46
C ARG A 35 -9.67 -6.15 20.00
N VAL A 36 -10.30 -5.32 19.17
CA VAL A 36 -10.84 -4.04 19.62
C VAL A 36 -11.91 -4.27 20.69
N LEU A 37 -12.80 -5.26 20.50
CA LEU A 37 -13.78 -5.66 21.51
C LEU A 37 -13.11 -6.13 22.82
N LEU A 38 -12.10 -7.01 22.75
CA LEU A 38 -11.38 -7.48 23.95
C LEU A 38 -10.64 -6.35 24.68
N ALA A 39 -10.03 -5.42 23.94
CA ALA A 39 -9.33 -4.27 24.52
C ALA A 39 -10.30 -3.27 25.18
N LEU A 40 -11.47 -3.04 24.56
CA LEU A 40 -12.55 -2.25 25.15
C LEU A 40 -13.13 -2.93 26.40
N LEU A 41 -13.38 -4.24 26.37
CA LEU A 41 -13.84 -4.99 27.55
C LEU A 41 -12.83 -4.94 28.70
N HIS A 42 -11.54 -4.99 28.43
CA HIS A 42 -10.49 -4.78 29.43
C HIS A 42 -10.53 -3.35 30.00
N LEU A 43 -10.68 -2.33 29.13
CA LEU A 43 -10.79 -0.92 29.53
C LEU A 43 -12.02 -0.64 30.40
N PHE A 44 -13.17 -1.26 30.11
CA PHE A 44 -14.39 -1.11 30.90
C PHE A 44 -14.39 -1.92 32.22
N THR A 45 -13.68 -3.05 32.28
CA THR A 45 -13.62 -3.88 33.51
C THR A 45 -12.61 -3.35 34.54
N LEU A 46 -11.54 -2.68 34.09
CA LEU A 46 -10.53 -2.05 34.95
C LEU A 46 -11.11 -1.15 36.07
N PRO A 47 -11.97 -0.14 35.81
CA PRO A 47 -12.53 0.71 36.87
C PRO A 47 -13.44 -0.06 37.84
N CYS A 48 -14.19 -1.06 37.35
CA CYS A 48 -15.05 -1.90 38.19
C CYS A 48 -14.25 -2.79 39.15
N CYS A 49 -13.08 -3.27 38.73
CA CYS A 49 -12.18 -4.07 39.58
C CYS A 49 -11.38 -3.20 40.57
N GLY A 50 -11.08 -1.94 40.24
CA GLY A 50 -10.34 -1.02 41.12
C GLY A 50 -11.01 -0.80 42.49
N LEU A 51 -12.35 -0.78 42.52
CA LEU A 51 -13.15 -0.70 43.75
C LEU A 51 -13.17 -1.98 44.59
N ARG A 52 -12.62 -3.10 44.09
CA ARG A 52 -12.68 -4.43 44.73
C ARG A 52 -11.32 -5.11 44.90
N ALA A 53 -10.24 -4.30 44.92
CA ALA A 53 -8.84 -4.74 44.89
C ALA A 53 -8.46 -5.81 45.94
N ASN A 54 -9.05 -5.77 47.14
CA ASN A 54 -8.70 -6.66 48.26
C ASN A 54 -9.24 -8.10 48.15
N VAL A 55 -10.00 -8.46 47.09
CA VAL A 55 -10.71 -9.76 47.02
C VAL A 55 -10.25 -10.66 45.87
N CYS A 56 -9.58 -10.14 44.83
CA CYS A 56 -9.23 -10.91 43.63
C CYS A 56 -7.70 -11.11 43.48
N PRO A 57 -7.14 -12.30 43.83
CA PRO A 57 -5.71 -12.57 43.68
C PRO A 57 -5.23 -12.61 42.22
N TYR A 58 -6.13 -12.75 41.24
CA TYR A 58 -5.80 -12.66 39.82
C TYR A 58 -5.45 -11.23 39.38
N CYS A 59 -6.09 -10.21 39.99
CA CYS A 59 -5.85 -8.81 39.65
C CYS A 59 -4.48 -8.30 40.12
N ASN A 60 -4.02 -8.73 41.30
CA ASN A 60 -2.78 -8.23 41.91
C ASN A 60 -1.54 -8.46 41.02
N ARG A 61 -1.51 -9.56 40.25
CA ARG A 61 -0.39 -9.88 39.34
C ARG A 61 -0.37 -9.03 38.06
N SER A 62 -1.44 -8.29 37.75
CA SER A 62 -1.55 -7.40 36.59
C SER A 62 -1.22 -5.93 36.89
N SER A 63 -1.10 -5.56 38.16
CA SER A 63 -0.94 -4.14 38.58
C SER A 63 0.41 -3.50 38.21
N GLY A 64 1.33 -4.25 37.60
CA GLY A 64 2.61 -3.76 37.07
C GLY A 64 2.60 -3.37 35.58
N SER A 65 1.49 -3.59 34.85
CA SER A 65 1.39 -3.36 33.40
C SER A 65 0.21 -2.45 33.04
N LEU A 66 0.06 -1.32 33.77
CA LEU A 66 -1.09 -0.40 33.64
C LEU A 66 -1.02 0.55 32.41
N LEU A 67 -0.34 0.14 31.36
CA LEU A 67 -0.21 0.87 30.10
C LEU A 67 -0.55 -0.12 28.99
N LEU A 68 -1.54 0.18 28.14
CA LEU A 68 -1.95 -0.72 27.05
C LEU A 68 -0.73 -1.13 26.25
N GLN A 69 -0.62 -2.42 25.93
CA GLN A 69 0.47 -2.89 25.08
C GLN A 69 0.41 -2.10 23.76
N PRO A 70 1.52 -1.53 23.25
CA PRO A 70 1.46 -0.63 22.10
C PRO A 70 0.70 -1.18 20.87
N ALA A 71 0.69 -2.50 20.67
CA ALA A 71 -0.15 -3.15 19.65
C ALA A 71 -1.66 -2.99 19.84
N GLN A 72 -2.15 -3.03 21.09
CA GLN A 72 -3.56 -2.76 21.41
C GLN A 72 -3.94 -1.31 21.08
N VAL A 73 -2.99 -0.37 21.23
CA VAL A 73 -3.19 1.03 20.82
C VAL A 73 -3.34 1.13 19.30
N CYS A 74 -2.47 0.47 18.52
CA CYS A 74 -2.59 0.42 17.06
C CYS A 74 -3.90 -0.26 16.59
N ASP A 75 -4.30 -1.38 17.19
CA ASP A 75 -5.54 -2.08 16.83
C ASP A 75 -6.79 -1.22 17.17
N ILE A 76 -6.83 -0.56 18.34
CA ILE A 76 -7.90 0.40 18.69
C ILE A 76 -7.94 1.55 17.69
N LEU A 77 -6.78 2.10 17.31
CA LEU A 77 -6.68 3.23 16.38
C LEU A 77 -7.20 2.86 14.99
N LYS A 78 -6.85 1.67 14.49
CA LYS A 78 -7.40 1.09 13.25
C LYS A 78 -8.91 0.90 13.35
N GLY A 79 -9.41 0.34 14.46
CA GLY A 79 -10.85 0.19 14.71
C GLY A 79 -11.60 1.52 14.70
N LEU A 80 -11.04 2.57 15.31
CA LEU A 80 -11.65 3.89 15.36
C LEU A 80 -11.65 4.57 13.97
N ILE A 81 -10.59 4.44 13.18
CA ILE A 81 -10.57 4.89 11.77
C ILE A 81 -11.69 4.18 10.99
N MET A 82 -11.76 2.84 11.06
CA MET A 82 -12.78 2.05 10.35
C MET A 82 -14.21 2.49 10.70
N VAL A 83 -14.51 2.71 12.00
CA VAL A 83 -15.85 3.14 12.45
C VAL A 83 -16.19 4.56 12.00
N LEU A 84 -15.24 5.51 12.12
CA LEU A 84 -15.47 6.89 11.68
C LEU A 84 -15.63 6.98 10.16
N CYS A 85 -14.76 6.32 9.39
CA CYS A 85 -14.85 6.29 7.93
C CYS A 85 -16.13 5.59 7.45
N TYR A 86 -16.58 4.51 8.11
CA TYR A 86 -17.87 3.87 7.82
C TYR A 86 -19.05 4.83 8.07
N SER A 87 -19.04 5.55 9.20
CA SER A 87 -20.06 6.56 9.53
C SER A 87 -20.09 7.70 8.50
N MET A 88 -18.93 8.24 8.12
CA MET A 88 -18.81 9.25 7.06
C MET A 88 -19.25 8.72 5.68
N MET A 89 -18.95 7.46 5.37
CA MET A 89 -19.35 6.82 4.11
C MET A 89 -20.85 6.62 3.97
N HIS A 90 -21.60 6.54 5.08
CA HIS A 90 -23.06 6.43 5.05
C HIS A 90 -23.72 7.60 4.30
N TYR A 91 -23.15 8.81 4.37
CA TYR A 91 -23.67 10.02 3.73
C TYR A 91 -23.42 10.12 2.20
N VAL A 92 -22.74 9.16 1.58
CA VAL A 92 -22.34 9.22 0.16
C VAL A 92 -23.18 8.24 -0.67
N ASP A 93 -24.34 8.64 -1.18
CA ASP A 93 -25.30 7.73 -1.82
C ASP A 93 -24.75 7.00 -3.07
N TYR A 94 -24.67 5.67 -2.98
CA TYR A 94 -24.20 4.81 -4.08
C TYR A 94 -25.04 4.98 -5.34
N SER A 95 -26.37 4.99 -5.20
CA SER A 95 -27.32 5.07 -6.32
C SER A 95 -27.19 6.40 -7.07
N MET A 96 -27.07 7.53 -6.35
CA MET A 96 -26.81 8.84 -6.94
C MET A 96 -25.52 8.79 -7.78
N MET A 97 -24.43 8.27 -7.20
CA MET A 97 -23.15 8.18 -7.87
C MET A 97 -23.18 7.26 -9.10
N TYR A 98 -23.88 6.11 -9.02
CA TYR A 98 -24.10 5.22 -10.16
C TYR A 98 -24.86 5.92 -11.30
N HIS A 99 -25.93 6.68 -11.00
CA HIS A 99 -26.66 7.45 -12.02
C HIS A 99 -25.82 8.58 -12.65
N LEU A 100 -25.01 9.31 -11.85
CA LEU A 100 -24.10 10.36 -12.34
C LEU A 100 -23.03 9.80 -13.30
N ILE A 101 -22.48 8.63 -12.98
CA ILE A 101 -21.49 7.91 -13.80
C ILE A 101 -22.15 7.34 -15.06
N ARG A 102 -23.31 6.68 -14.94
CA ARG A 102 -24.08 6.12 -16.06
C ARG A 102 -24.57 7.18 -17.06
N GLY A 103 -24.72 8.43 -16.62
CA GLY A 103 -25.04 9.57 -17.48
C GLY A 103 -23.89 10.10 -18.34
N GLN A 104 -22.66 9.59 -18.19
CA GLN A 104 -21.51 10.01 -19.00
C GLN A 104 -21.42 9.26 -20.33
N SER A 105 -20.81 9.88 -21.34
CA SER A 105 -20.47 9.20 -22.58
C SER A 105 -19.31 8.20 -22.38
N VAL A 106 -19.32 7.11 -23.16
CA VAL A 106 -18.35 6.00 -23.05
C VAL A 106 -16.90 6.49 -23.03
N ILE A 107 -16.54 7.46 -23.88
CA ILE A 107 -15.18 8.04 -23.94
C ILE A 107 -14.81 8.83 -22.67
N LYS A 108 -15.75 9.57 -22.06
CA LYS A 108 -15.52 10.23 -20.76
C LYS A 108 -15.34 9.21 -19.66
N LEU A 109 -16.17 8.16 -19.67
CA LEU A 109 -16.16 7.12 -18.64
C LEU A 109 -14.87 6.29 -18.66
N TYR A 110 -14.33 6.02 -19.86
CA TYR A 110 -12.98 5.47 -20.04
C TYR A 110 -11.88 6.35 -19.43
N ILE A 111 -11.88 7.66 -19.76
CA ILE A 111 -10.90 8.61 -19.20
C ILE A 111 -11.02 8.66 -17.67
N ILE A 112 -12.25 8.67 -17.13
CA ILE A 112 -12.49 8.63 -15.69
C ILE A 112 -11.90 7.36 -15.05
N TYR A 113 -12.08 6.18 -15.67
CA TYR A 113 -11.49 4.94 -15.15
C TYR A 113 -9.97 5.02 -15.07
N ASN A 114 -9.30 5.44 -16.14
CA ASN A 114 -7.84 5.58 -16.17
C ASN A 114 -7.32 6.61 -15.15
N MET A 115 -8.06 7.71 -14.92
CA MET A 115 -7.68 8.69 -13.90
C MET A 115 -7.91 8.16 -12.47
N LEU A 116 -8.90 7.29 -12.25
CA LEU A 116 -9.11 6.62 -10.95
C LEU A 116 -8.03 5.58 -10.66
N GLU A 117 -7.57 4.82 -11.65
CA GLU A 117 -6.46 3.88 -11.54
C GLU A 117 -5.16 4.58 -11.11
N VAL A 118 -4.79 5.68 -11.79
CA VAL A 118 -3.65 6.53 -11.41
C VAL A 118 -3.85 7.14 -10.01
N ALA A 119 -5.08 7.54 -9.67
CA ALA A 119 -5.38 8.08 -8.36
C ALA A 119 -5.29 7.03 -7.23
N ASP A 120 -5.73 5.78 -7.41
CA ASP A 120 -5.54 4.70 -6.42
C ASP A 120 -4.05 4.47 -6.17
N ARG A 121 -3.24 4.40 -7.24
CA ARG A 121 -1.79 4.26 -7.16
C ARG A 121 -1.16 5.40 -6.34
N LEU A 122 -1.59 6.66 -6.54
CA LEU A 122 -1.15 7.82 -5.75
C LEU A 122 -1.66 7.83 -4.29
N PHE A 123 -2.96 7.62 -4.06
CA PHE A 123 -3.56 7.56 -2.72
C PHE A 123 -3.03 6.38 -1.91
N SER A 124 -2.66 5.27 -2.56
CA SER A 124 -2.00 4.15 -1.90
C SER A 124 -0.64 4.55 -1.36
N SER A 125 0.23 5.17 -2.17
CA SER A 125 1.55 5.63 -1.73
C SER A 125 1.44 6.62 -0.57
N PHE A 126 0.71 7.71 -0.75
CA PHE A 126 0.54 8.78 0.25
C PHE A 126 -0.12 8.28 1.56
N GLY A 127 -0.95 7.24 1.45
CA GLY A 127 -1.58 6.58 2.59
C GLY A 127 -0.63 5.82 3.49
N GLN A 128 0.46 5.27 2.94
CA GLN A 128 1.45 4.55 3.75
C GLN A 128 2.16 5.54 4.67
N ASP A 129 2.60 6.68 4.12
CA ASP A 129 3.26 7.75 4.87
C ASP A 129 2.37 8.28 6.01
N ILE A 130 1.09 8.55 5.72
CA ILE A 130 0.14 9.04 6.73
C ILE A 130 -0.10 8.02 7.84
N LEU A 131 -0.36 6.76 7.48
CA LEU A 131 -0.68 5.71 8.46
C LEU A 131 0.55 5.32 9.29
N ASP A 132 1.73 5.25 8.68
CA ASP A 132 2.96 4.91 9.40
C ASP A 132 3.46 6.06 10.28
N ALA A 133 3.30 7.33 9.86
CA ALA A 133 3.49 8.47 10.76
C ALA A 133 2.53 8.42 11.96
N LEU A 134 1.25 8.12 11.73
CA LEU A 134 0.27 7.97 12.81
C LEU A 134 0.61 6.82 13.77
N TYR A 135 0.98 5.63 13.26
CA TYR A 135 1.36 4.51 14.12
C TYR A 135 2.66 4.77 14.86
N TRP A 136 3.62 5.49 14.27
CA TRP A 136 4.83 5.94 14.96
C TRP A 136 4.48 6.85 16.15
N THR A 137 3.80 7.98 15.92
CA THR A 137 3.43 8.92 16.99
C THR A 137 2.49 8.29 18.05
N ALA A 138 1.76 7.24 17.70
CA ALA A 138 0.92 6.49 18.64
C ALA A 138 1.70 5.48 19.50
N THR A 139 2.90 5.06 19.10
CA THR A 139 3.70 4.00 19.76
C THR A 139 5.00 4.49 20.40
N GLU A 140 5.44 5.70 20.05
CA GLU A 140 6.58 6.37 20.66
C GLU A 140 6.43 6.53 22.19
N PRO A 141 7.45 6.19 23.00
CA PRO A 141 7.37 6.25 24.45
C PRO A 141 7.25 7.70 24.93
N LYS A 142 6.09 8.06 25.49
CA LYS A 142 5.76 9.42 25.93
C LYS A 142 6.53 9.84 27.18
N GLU A 143 7.75 10.33 26.97
CA GLU A 143 8.56 11.04 27.97
C GLU A 143 7.80 12.25 28.58
N ARG A 144 6.92 12.93 27.81
CA ARG A 144 6.13 14.07 28.33
C ARG A 144 4.65 14.02 27.95
N LYS A 145 3.82 14.59 28.83
CA LYS A 145 2.36 14.67 28.64
C LYS A 145 1.92 15.53 27.45
N ARG A 146 2.79 16.39 26.91
CA ARG A 146 2.45 17.27 25.77
C ARG A 146 2.44 16.51 24.43
N ASP A 147 3.26 15.48 24.30
CA ASP A 147 3.48 14.75 23.05
C ASP A 147 2.21 13.97 22.64
N SER A 148 1.36 13.65 23.62
CA SER A 148 0.04 13.05 23.38
C SER A 148 -0.94 13.94 22.60
N ILE A 149 -0.67 15.23 22.40
CA ILE A 149 -1.52 16.11 21.58
C ILE A 149 -1.19 15.99 20.08
N GLY A 150 0.02 15.54 19.72
CA GLY A 150 0.46 15.36 18.33
C GLY A 150 -0.23 14.21 17.59
N VAL A 151 -0.70 13.19 18.33
CA VAL A 151 -1.46 12.06 17.75
C VAL A 151 -2.77 12.53 17.10
N ILE A 152 -3.40 13.60 17.63
CA ILE A 152 -4.73 14.08 17.20
C ILE A 152 -4.74 14.57 15.74
N PRO A 153 -3.87 15.51 15.29
CA PRO A 153 -3.85 15.94 13.89
C PRO A 153 -3.50 14.81 12.91
N HIS A 154 -2.53 13.93 13.25
CA HIS A 154 -2.23 12.75 12.42
C HIS A 154 -3.42 11.79 12.33
N PHE A 155 -4.18 11.61 13.41
CA PHE A 155 -5.39 10.79 13.41
C PHE A 155 -6.49 11.37 12.53
N ILE A 156 -6.75 12.68 12.62
CA ILE A 156 -7.73 13.38 11.77
C ILE A 156 -7.32 13.27 10.29
N MET A 157 -6.02 13.44 9.99
CA MET A 157 -5.47 13.27 8.64
C MET A 157 -5.69 11.84 8.12
N ALA A 158 -5.48 10.81 8.94
CA ALA A 158 -5.70 9.41 8.56
C ALA A 158 -7.18 9.07 8.33
N VAL A 159 -8.11 9.60 9.15
CA VAL A 159 -9.56 9.42 8.95
C VAL A 159 -10.01 10.08 7.65
N PHE A 160 -9.55 11.32 7.39
CA PHE A 160 -9.86 12.03 6.14
C PHE A 160 -9.27 11.31 4.93
N TYR A 161 -8.03 10.82 5.03
CA TYR A 161 -7.38 10.01 3.99
C TYR A 161 -8.15 8.72 3.68
N VAL A 162 -8.47 7.89 4.68
CA VAL A 162 -9.19 6.62 4.46
C VAL A 162 -10.60 6.87 3.93
N PHE A 163 -11.25 7.96 4.34
CA PHE A 163 -12.55 8.39 3.77
C PHE A 163 -12.44 8.78 2.29
N LEU A 164 -11.50 9.64 1.91
CA LEU A 164 -11.29 10.02 0.50
C LEU A 164 -10.90 8.82 -0.37
N HIS A 165 -10.03 7.94 0.12
CA HIS A 165 -9.63 6.74 -0.61
C HIS A 165 -10.81 5.76 -0.75
N ALA A 166 -11.67 5.64 0.27
CA ALA A 166 -12.90 4.84 0.16
C ALA A 166 -13.91 5.43 -0.83
N ILE A 167 -14.00 6.76 -0.99
CA ILE A 167 -14.75 7.40 -2.10
C ILE A 167 -14.15 6.96 -3.44
N LEU A 168 -12.83 7.10 -3.62
CA LEU A 168 -12.13 6.77 -4.88
C LEU A 168 -12.43 5.33 -5.33
N ILE A 169 -12.22 4.35 -4.44
CA ILE A 169 -12.49 2.93 -4.71
C ILE A 169 -13.99 2.70 -4.98
N MET A 170 -14.90 3.46 -4.34
CA MET A 170 -16.33 3.39 -4.63
C MET A 170 -16.67 3.91 -6.03
N VAL A 171 -16.06 5.03 -6.48
CA VAL A 171 -16.23 5.56 -7.85
C VAL A 171 -15.69 4.56 -8.87
N GLN A 172 -14.56 3.90 -8.57
CA GLN A 172 -13.99 2.83 -9.40
C GLN A 172 -14.95 1.62 -9.48
N ALA A 173 -15.50 1.16 -8.34
CA ALA A 173 -16.48 0.08 -8.29
C ALA A 173 -17.77 0.40 -9.06
N SER A 174 -18.27 1.64 -8.98
CA SER A 174 -19.45 2.06 -9.76
C SER A 174 -19.14 2.25 -11.25
N THR A 175 -17.96 2.74 -11.60
CA THR A 175 -17.48 2.80 -13.00
C THR A 175 -17.43 1.40 -13.61
N LEU A 176 -16.84 0.45 -12.89
CA LEU A 176 -16.81 -0.96 -13.28
C LEU A 176 -18.24 -1.54 -13.37
N ASN A 177 -19.12 -1.25 -12.41
CA ASN A 177 -20.52 -1.69 -12.45
C ASN A 177 -21.28 -1.16 -13.69
N VAL A 178 -21.08 0.10 -14.06
CA VAL A 178 -21.64 0.69 -15.28
C VAL A 178 -21.04 0.04 -16.53
N ALA A 179 -19.76 -0.34 -16.52
CA ALA A 179 -19.15 -1.09 -17.62
C ALA A 179 -19.78 -2.47 -17.82
N PHE A 180 -19.99 -3.24 -16.75
CA PHE A 180 -20.69 -4.53 -16.79
C PHE A 180 -22.16 -4.39 -17.22
N ASN A 181 -22.87 -3.36 -16.75
CA ASN A 181 -24.26 -3.08 -17.13
C ASN A 181 -24.40 -2.33 -18.48
N SER A 182 -23.30 -2.11 -19.21
CA SER A 182 -23.36 -1.41 -20.49
C SER A 182 -23.85 -2.35 -21.60
N HIS A 183 -24.96 -1.97 -22.26
CA HIS A 183 -25.55 -2.74 -23.38
C HIS A 183 -24.53 -3.03 -24.50
N ASN A 184 -23.56 -2.13 -24.68
CA ASN A 184 -22.49 -2.28 -25.65
C ASN A 184 -21.22 -2.68 -24.92
N LYS A 185 -20.88 -3.99 -24.92
CA LYS A 185 -19.67 -4.56 -24.30
C LYS A 185 -18.35 -3.86 -24.68
N SER A 186 -18.36 -3.07 -25.75
CA SER A 186 -17.38 -2.04 -26.11
C SER A 186 -16.73 -1.31 -24.92
N LEU A 187 -17.47 -0.87 -23.89
CA LEU A 187 -16.86 -0.20 -22.73
C LEU A 187 -15.93 -1.14 -21.93
N LEU A 188 -16.39 -2.38 -21.70
CA LEU A 188 -15.58 -3.42 -21.06
C LEU A 188 -14.36 -3.78 -21.94
N THR A 189 -14.54 -3.89 -23.26
CA THR A 189 -13.46 -4.10 -24.24
C THR A 189 -12.44 -2.96 -24.26
N ILE A 190 -12.89 -1.71 -24.14
CA ILE A 190 -12.03 -0.52 -24.07
C ILE A 190 -11.18 -0.57 -22.79
N MET A 191 -11.75 -0.98 -21.66
CA MET A 191 -10.98 -1.18 -20.42
C MET A 191 -9.89 -2.25 -20.62
N MET A 192 -10.18 -3.39 -21.25
CA MET A 192 -9.14 -4.39 -21.59
C MET A 192 -8.07 -3.85 -22.55
N SER A 193 -8.42 -2.91 -23.43
CA SER A 193 -7.47 -2.29 -24.35
C SER A 193 -6.49 -1.33 -23.65
N ASN A 194 -6.87 -0.76 -22.50
CA ASN A 194 -5.99 0.10 -21.69
C ASN A 194 -4.74 -0.65 -21.24
N ASN A 195 -4.92 -1.90 -20.80
CA ASN A 195 -3.84 -2.77 -20.35
C ASN A 195 -2.79 -3.02 -21.46
N PHE A 196 -3.18 -2.97 -22.75
CA PHE A 196 -2.22 -3.02 -23.86
C PHE A 196 -1.43 -1.71 -24.04
N VAL A 197 -2.01 -0.57 -23.68
CA VAL A 197 -1.30 0.72 -23.60
C VAL A 197 -0.31 0.71 -22.42
N GLU A 198 -0.67 0.13 -21.27
CA GLU A 198 0.26 -0.06 -20.14
C GLU A 198 1.43 -1.00 -20.52
N ILE A 199 1.15 -2.11 -21.21
CA ILE A 199 2.19 -2.97 -21.80
C ILE A 199 3.12 -2.13 -22.68
N LYS A 200 2.58 -1.34 -23.62
CA LYS A 200 3.40 -0.49 -24.50
C LYS A 200 4.25 0.52 -23.71
N GLY A 201 3.73 1.12 -22.65
CA GLY A 201 4.46 2.08 -21.81
C GLY A 201 5.56 1.44 -20.95
N SER A 202 5.38 0.18 -20.54
CA SER A 202 6.29 -0.52 -19.64
C SER A 202 7.39 -1.30 -20.38
N VAL A 203 7.11 -2.01 -21.47
CA VAL A 203 8.07 -2.96 -22.07
C VAL A 203 9.34 -2.34 -22.66
N PHE A 204 9.32 -1.05 -23.03
CA PHE A 204 10.50 -0.32 -23.51
C PHE A 204 11.31 0.35 -22.41
N LYS A 205 10.85 0.30 -21.15
CA LYS A 205 11.55 0.89 -20.01
C LYS A 205 12.64 -0.06 -19.52
N LYS A 206 13.82 0.49 -19.21
CA LYS A 206 14.88 -0.29 -18.55
C LYS A 206 14.49 -0.52 -17.08
N PHE A 207 14.45 -1.80 -16.68
CA PHE A 207 14.13 -2.24 -15.31
C PHE A 207 15.34 -2.91 -14.67
N GLU A 208 15.67 -2.46 -13.47
CA GLU A 208 16.57 -3.17 -12.56
C GLU A 208 15.78 -4.15 -11.70
N LYS A 209 16.45 -5.10 -11.02
CA LYS A 209 15.80 -6.08 -10.14
C LYS A 209 14.91 -5.40 -9.07
N ASN A 210 15.42 -4.39 -8.37
CA ASN A 210 14.66 -3.70 -7.31
C ASN A 210 13.37 -3.06 -7.86
N ASN A 211 13.47 -2.41 -9.04
CA ASN A 211 12.35 -1.77 -9.71
C ASN A 211 11.33 -2.80 -10.23
N LEU A 212 11.78 -3.95 -10.74
CA LEU A 212 10.91 -5.07 -11.14
C LEU A 212 10.22 -5.73 -9.93
N PHE A 213 10.87 -5.79 -8.76
CA PHE A 213 10.23 -6.30 -7.54
C PHE A 213 9.12 -5.37 -7.05
N GLN A 214 9.36 -4.05 -7.02
CA GLN A 214 8.33 -3.07 -6.71
C GLN A 214 7.14 -3.14 -7.68
N MET A 215 7.41 -3.23 -8.99
CA MET A 215 6.38 -3.43 -10.02
C MET A 215 5.56 -4.71 -9.73
N SER A 216 6.23 -5.85 -9.54
CA SER A 216 5.56 -7.14 -9.25
C SER A 216 4.67 -7.08 -8.00
N ASN A 217 5.09 -6.36 -6.95
CA ASN A 217 4.28 -6.18 -5.75
C ASN A 217 3.05 -5.29 -6.00
N SER A 218 3.18 -4.26 -6.83
CA SER A 218 2.06 -3.43 -7.29
C SER A 218 1.06 -4.26 -8.11
N ASP A 219 1.53 -5.07 -9.06
CA ASP A 219 0.68 -5.93 -9.91
C ASP A 219 -0.07 -6.98 -9.05
N ILE A 220 0.59 -7.55 -8.02
CA ILE A 220 -0.04 -8.44 -7.03
C ILE A 220 -1.17 -7.73 -6.26
N LYS A 221 -0.89 -6.52 -5.75
CA LYS A 221 -1.86 -5.68 -5.04
C LYS A 221 -3.04 -5.33 -5.95
N GLU A 222 -2.77 -4.97 -7.20
CA GLU A 222 -3.77 -4.53 -8.17
C GLU A 222 -4.73 -5.66 -8.56
N ARG A 223 -4.22 -6.86 -8.86
CA ARG A 223 -5.06 -8.07 -9.02
C ARG A 223 -5.94 -8.31 -7.81
N PHE A 224 -5.40 -8.20 -6.60
CA PHE A 224 -6.16 -8.41 -5.36
C PHE A 224 -7.31 -7.39 -5.23
N THR A 225 -7.02 -6.10 -5.41
CA THR A 225 -8.03 -5.04 -5.40
C THR A 225 -9.07 -5.24 -6.50
N ASN A 226 -8.67 -5.58 -7.73
CA ASN A 226 -9.56 -5.85 -8.85
C ASN A 226 -10.52 -7.02 -8.54
N TYR A 227 -10.05 -8.12 -7.95
CA TYR A 227 -10.92 -9.24 -7.57
C TYR A 227 -11.94 -8.85 -6.48
N VAL A 228 -11.58 -7.98 -5.53
CA VAL A 228 -12.52 -7.46 -4.52
C VAL A 228 -13.50 -6.44 -5.13
N LEU A 229 -13.06 -5.61 -6.09
CA LEU A 229 -13.93 -4.73 -6.87
C LEU A 229 -14.94 -5.53 -7.71
N LEU A 230 -14.51 -6.60 -8.37
CA LEU A 230 -15.37 -7.52 -9.10
C LEU A 230 -16.39 -8.21 -8.18
N LEU A 231 -15.98 -8.63 -6.98
CA LEU A 231 -16.89 -9.15 -5.96
C LEU A 231 -17.94 -8.09 -5.55
N ILE A 232 -17.52 -6.84 -5.33
CA ILE A 232 -18.43 -5.71 -5.05
C ILE A 232 -19.41 -5.50 -6.21
N VAL A 233 -18.94 -5.50 -7.46
CA VAL A 233 -19.80 -5.38 -8.65
C VAL A 233 -20.80 -6.53 -8.74
N CYS A 234 -20.38 -7.77 -8.47
CA CYS A 234 -21.28 -8.92 -8.42
C CYS A 234 -22.37 -8.74 -7.34
N LEU A 235 -21.99 -8.35 -6.12
CA LEU A 235 -22.95 -8.08 -5.03
C LEU A 235 -23.94 -6.98 -5.40
N ARG A 236 -23.48 -5.85 -5.97
CA ARG A 236 -24.35 -4.75 -6.42
C ARG A 236 -25.27 -5.15 -7.57
N ASN A 237 -24.85 -6.05 -8.47
CA ASN A 237 -25.72 -6.61 -9.51
C ASN A 237 -26.79 -7.53 -8.92
N MET A 238 -26.41 -8.45 -8.03
CA MET A 238 -27.37 -9.34 -7.38
C MET A 238 -28.40 -8.56 -6.55
N GLU A 239 -27.99 -7.50 -5.86
CA GLU A 239 -28.91 -6.56 -5.19
C GLU A 239 -29.88 -5.88 -6.19
N GLN A 240 -29.37 -5.38 -7.33
CA GLN A 240 -30.18 -4.72 -8.37
C GLN A 240 -31.21 -5.67 -9.01
N PHE A 241 -30.88 -6.96 -9.16
CA PHE A 241 -31.74 -7.98 -9.75
C PHE A 241 -32.42 -8.89 -8.72
N SER A 242 -32.65 -8.38 -7.50
CA SER A 242 -33.39 -9.06 -6.41
C SER A 242 -32.90 -10.50 -6.12
N TRP A 243 -31.59 -10.70 -6.21
CA TRP A 243 -30.87 -11.97 -6.03
C TRP A 243 -31.29 -13.12 -6.98
N ASN A 244 -31.84 -12.82 -8.16
CA ASN A 244 -32.15 -13.83 -9.18
C ASN A 244 -30.88 -14.56 -9.68
N PRO A 245 -30.77 -15.90 -9.53
CA PRO A 245 -29.60 -16.68 -9.99
C PRO A 245 -29.38 -16.67 -11.51
N ASP A 246 -30.41 -16.45 -12.33
CA ASP A 246 -30.26 -16.45 -13.79
C ASP A 246 -29.32 -15.32 -14.26
N HIS A 247 -29.43 -14.14 -13.64
CA HIS A 247 -28.55 -13.01 -13.92
C HIS A 247 -27.10 -13.27 -13.49
N LEU A 248 -26.88 -14.08 -12.44
CA LEU A 248 -25.53 -14.47 -12.02
C LEU A 248 -24.83 -15.31 -13.11
N TRP A 249 -25.54 -16.27 -13.70
CA TRP A 249 -25.00 -17.09 -14.78
C TRP A 249 -24.70 -16.31 -16.06
N VAL A 250 -25.42 -15.22 -16.33
CA VAL A 250 -25.13 -14.29 -17.43
C VAL A 250 -23.93 -13.38 -17.12
N LEU A 251 -23.74 -12.99 -15.86
CA LEU A 251 -22.63 -12.12 -15.43
C LEU A 251 -21.28 -12.85 -15.32
N LEU A 252 -21.30 -14.12 -14.89
CA LEU A 252 -20.08 -14.92 -14.63
C LEU A 252 -19.10 -15.02 -15.83
N PRO A 253 -19.54 -15.22 -17.10
CA PRO A 253 -18.64 -15.23 -18.25
C PRO A 253 -17.88 -13.91 -18.46
N ASP A 254 -18.54 -12.76 -18.26
CA ASP A 254 -17.87 -11.46 -18.40
C ASP A 254 -16.87 -11.23 -17.26
N VAL A 255 -17.22 -11.62 -16.02
CA VAL A 255 -16.30 -11.55 -14.86
C VAL A 255 -15.08 -12.45 -15.06
N PHE A 256 -15.28 -13.67 -15.57
CA PHE A 256 -14.18 -14.56 -15.91
C PHE A 256 -13.30 -13.98 -17.03
N MET A 257 -13.91 -13.34 -18.04
CA MET A 257 -13.17 -12.68 -19.13
C MET A 257 -12.29 -11.54 -18.62
N VAL A 258 -12.78 -10.71 -17.67
CA VAL A 258 -11.97 -9.66 -17.00
C VAL A 258 -10.79 -10.24 -16.22
N ILE A 259 -11.00 -11.33 -15.48
CA ILE A 259 -9.92 -11.97 -14.71
C ILE A 259 -8.88 -12.62 -15.64
N ALA A 260 -9.35 -13.26 -16.72
CA ALA A 260 -8.47 -13.92 -17.69
C ALA A 260 -7.65 -12.93 -18.53
N SER A 261 -8.22 -11.79 -18.94
CA SER A 261 -7.49 -10.74 -19.65
C SER A 261 -6.41 -10.11 -18.77
N GLU A 262 -6.70 -9.81 -17.50
CA GLU A 262 -5.73 -9.24 -16.56
C GLU A 262 -4.54 -10.19 -16.32
N ILE A 263 -4.83 -11.47 -16.08
CA ILE A 263 -3.80 -12.50 -15.94
C ILE A 263 -2.94 -12.60 -17.21
N ALA A 264 -3.55 -12.55 -18.41
CA ALA A 264 -2.85 -12.63 -19.69
C ALA A 264 -1.98 -11.38 -19.95
N VAL A 265 -2.50 -10.19 -19.66
CA VAL A 265 -1.79 -8.90 -19.74
C VAL A 265 -0.50 -8.95 -18.94
N ASP A 266 -0.58 -9.32 -17.66
CA ASP A 266 0.58 -9.39 -16.78
C ASP A 266 1.61 -10.41 -17.23
N ILE A 267 1.16 -11.60 -17.68
CA ILE A 267 2.05 -12.63 -18.23
C ILE A 267 2.83 -12.05 -19.42
N ILE A 268 2.17 -11.28 -20.29
CA ILE A 268 2.79 -10.61 -21.44
C ILE A 268 3.73 -9.48 -20.98
N LYS A 269 3.28 -8.60 -20.07
CA LYS A 269 4.02 -7.49 -19.44
C LYS A 269 5.35 -7.99 -18.86
N HIS A 270 5.29 -8.96 -17.95
CA HIS A 270 6.47 -9.55 -17.32
C HIS A 270 7.35 -10.36 -18.27
N ALA A 271 6.78 -11.06 -19.26
CA ALA A 271 7.56 -11.82 -20.24
C ALA A 271 8.41 -10.89 -21.13
N PHE A 272 7.82 -9.79 -21.61
CA PHE A 272 8.57 -8.79 -22.37
C PHE A 272 9.57 -8.02 -21.51
N ILE A 273 9.19 -7.55 -20.31
CA ILE A 273 10.12 -6.82 -19.42
C ILE A 273 11.35 -7.67 -19.08
N THR A 274 11.17 -8.94 -18.72
CA THR A 274 12.31 -9.82 -18.41
C THR A 274 13.13 -10.19 -19.64
N LYS A 275 12.50 -10.32 -20.83
CA LYS A 275 13.22 -10.56 -22.09
C LYS A 275 14.05 -9.36 -22.54
N PHE A 276 13.50 -8.14 -22.51
CA PHE A 276 14.20 -6.92 -22.96
C PHE A 276 15.27 -6.42 -21.98
N ASN A 277 15.17 -6.78 -20.70
CA ASN A 277 16.16 -6.43 -19.67
C ASN A 277 17.12 -7.59 -19.32
N GLU A 278 17.08 -8.70 -20.08
CA GLU A 278 17.92 -9.89 -19.90
C GLU A 278 17.85 -10.51 -18.48
N ILE A 279 16.73 -10.32 -17.78
CA ILE A 279 16.54 -10.77 -16.39
C ILE A 279 16.17 -12.26 -16.37
N THR A 280 16.97 -13.06 -15.66
CA THR A 280 16.73 -14.50 -15.53
C THR A 280 15.46 -14.82 -14.74
N ALA A 281 14.73 -15.86 -15.18
CA ALA A 281 13.46 -16.29 -14.60
C ALA A 281 13.51 -16.60 -13.10
N ASP A 282 14.69 -17.00 -12.60
CA ASP A 282 14.89 -17.45 -11.22
C ASP A 282 14.78 -16.31 -10.21
N VAL A 283 14.88 -15.06 -10.67
CA VAL A 283 14.67 -13.83 -9.89
C VAL A 283 13.27 -13.78 -9.26
N TYR A 284 12.22 -14.30 -9.91
CA TYR A 284 10.90 -14.42 -9.28
C TYR A 284 10.89 -15.39 -8.09
N SER A 285 11.80 -16.37 -8.07
CA SER A 285 12.01 -17.21 -6.88
C SER A 285 12.79 -16.51 -5.79
N GLU A 286 13.68 -15.56 -6.13
CA GLU A 286 14.38 -14.71 -5.15
C GLU A 286 13.35 -13.77 -4.48
N TYR A 287 12.52 -13.06 -5.24
CA TYR A 287 11.47 -12.16 -4.72
C TYR A 287 10.49 -12.87 -3.77
N ARG A 288 10.02 -14.05 -4.18
CA ARG A 288 9.14 -14.90 -3.35
C ARG A 288 9.83 -15.39 -2.07
N ALA A 289 11.15 -15.60 -2.10
CA ALA A 289 11.93 -15.94 -0.91
C ALA A 289 12.09 -14.74 0.03
N SER A 290 12.28 -13.52 -0.50
CA SER A 290 12.27 -12.29 0.30
C SER A 290 10.93 -12.08 1.01
N LEU A 291 9.81 -12.14 0.29
CA LEU A 291 8.46 -12.01 0.89
C LEU A 291 8.17 -13.10 1.94
N ALA A 292 8.68 -14.32 1.73
CA ALA A 292 8.60 -15.40 2.72
C ALA A 292 9.48 -15.14 3.95
N PHE A 293 10.68 -14.58 3.75
CA PHE A 293 11.58 -14.16 4.83
C PHE A 293 10.95 -13.04 5.66
N ASP A 294 10.33 -12.04 5.02
CA ASP A 294 9.63 -10.94 5.71
C ASP A 294 8.51 -11.48 6.62
N LEU A 295 7.67 -12.39 6.11
CA LEU A 295 6.59 -13.00 6.90
C LEU A 295 7.14 -13.76 8.12
N VAL A 296 8.23 -14.52 7.97
CA VAL A 296 8.82 -15.29 9.08
C VAL A 296 9.57 -14.38 10.07
N SER A 297 10.32 -13.38 9.58
CA SER A 297 11.03 -12.39 10.40
C SER A 297 10.05 -11.57 11.25
N SER A 298 8.93 -11.15 10.65
CA SER A 298 7.85 -10.40 11.32
C SER A 298 7.03 -11.27 12.30
N ARG A 299 7.08 -12.61 12.19
CA ARG A 299 6.52 -13.55 13.17
C ARG A 299 7.43 -13.81 14.36
N GLN A 300 8.75 -13.77 14.18
CA GLN A 300 9.74 -14.01 15.25
C GLN A 300 9.99 -12.77 16.12
N LYS A 301 9.97 -11.59 15.50
CA LYS A 301 9.94 -10.31 16.23
C LYS A 301 8.52 -10.12 16.77
N ASN A 302 8.34 -10.11 18.09
CA ASN A 302 7.04 -9.82 18.73
C ASN A 302 6.66 -8.35 18.51
N ALA A 303 6.21 -8.02 17.29
CA ALA A 303 6.05 -6.66 16.80
C ALA A 303 4.80 -5.95 17.34
N CYS A 304 4.83 -4.62 17.26
CA CYS A 304 3.77 -3.73 17.70
C CYS A 304 2.53 -3.71 16.76
N THR A 305 2.54 -4.43 15.64
CA THR A 305 1.40 -4.57 14.73
C THR A 305 1.39 -5.99 14.18
N ASP A 306 0.26 -6.48 13.65
CA ASP A 306 0.24 -7.83 13.09
C ASP A 306 1.25 -7.99 11.95
N TYR A 307 1.97 -9.10 12.04
CA TYR A 307 2.91 -9.60 11.05
C TYR A 307 2.39 -9.44 9.60
N SER A 308 1.11 -9.74 9.37
CA SER A 308 0.48 -9.70 8.04
C SER A 308 0.34 -8.26 7.50
N ASP A 309 -0.02 -7.32 8.38
CA ASP A 309 -0.16 -5.89 8.06
C ASP A 309 1.19 -5.25 7.73
N SER A 310 2.27 -5.68 8.39
CA SER A 310 3.63 -5.23 8.05
C SER A 310 4.10 -5.69 6.66
N VAL A 311 3.76 -6.93 6.26
CA VAL A 311 4.11 -7.47 4.93
C VAL A 311 3.23 -6.86 3.83
N ALA A 312 1.94 -6.66 4.11
CA ALA A 312 1.03 -5.96 3.20
C ALA A 312 1.47 -4.51 2.93
N ARG A 313 1.95 -3.79 3.97
CA ARG A 313 2.53 -2.46 3.78
C ARG A 313 3.78 -2.50 2.88
N ARG A 314 4.67 -3.50 3.01
CA ARG A 314 5.81 -3.67 2.08
C ARG A 314 5.37 -3.86 0.62
N MET A 315 4.15 -4.34 0.37
CA MET A 315 3.57 -4.51 -0.98
C MET A 315 2.84 -3.28 -1.53
N GLY A 316 2.75 -2.17 -0.79
CA GLY A 316 1.89 -1.03 -1.16
C GLY A 316 0.39 -1.26 -0.91
N PHE A 317 0.02 -2.32 -0.16
CA PHE A 317 -1.37 -2.66 0.10
C PHE A 317 -1.87 -2.10 1.44
N ILE A 318 -2.92 -1.27 1.39
CA ILE A 318 -3.63 -0.76 2.57
C ILE A 318 -5.06 -1.35 2.56
N PRO A 319 -5.39 -2.31 3.43
CA PRO A 319 -6.69 -2.98 3.38
C PRO A 319 -7.87 -2.13 3.89
N LEU A 320 -7.63 -1.05 4.65
CA LEU A 320 -8.68 -0.31 5.37
C LEU A 320 -9.75 0.31 4.44
N PRO A 321 -9.44 1.11 3.40
CA PRO A 321 -10.47 1.78 2.59
C PRO A 321 -11.32 0.76 1.80
N LEU A 322 -10.67 -0.25 1.24
CA LEU A 322 -11.31 -1.37 0.53
C LEU A 322 -12.23 -2.18 1.47
N ALA A 323 -11.82 -2.38 2.73
CA ALA A 323 -12.63 -3.07 3.72
C ALA A 323 -13.84 -2.23 4.17
N VAL A 324 -13.69 -0.92 4.40
CA VAL A 324 -14.83 -0.02 4.71
C VAL A 324 -15.87 -0.09 3.59
N LEU A 325 -15.44 -0.05 2.32
CA LEU A 325 -16.34 -0.17 1.18
C LEU A 325 -17.04 -1.53 1.12
N LEU A 326 -16.31 -2.65 1.28
CA LEU A 326 -16.92 -3.99 1.23
C LEU A 326 -17.92 -4.18 2.38
N ILE A 327 -17.61 -3.73 3.61
CA ILE A 327 -18.54 -3.74 4.74
C ILE A 327 -19.82 -2.96 4.36
N ARG A 328 -19.68 -1.72 3.85
CA ARG A 328 -20.83 -0.90 3.46
C ARG A 328 -21.71 -1.58 2.41
N VAL A 329 -21.09 -2.16 1.37
CA VAL A 329 -21.83 -2.84 0.30
C VAL A 329 -22.58 -4.05 0.86
N VAL A 330 -21.90 -4.95 1.59
CA VAL A 330 -22.53 -6.14 2.17
C VAL A 330 -23.67 -5.79 3.13
N MET A 331 -23.50 -4.77 3.98
CA MET A 331 -24.54 -4.28 4.90
C MET A 331 -25.72 -3.60 4.17
N SER A 332 -25.55 -3.15 2.93
CA SER A 332 -26.63 -2.62 2.08
C SER A 332 -27.31 -3.71 1.24
N SER A 333 -26.58 -4.74 0.81
CA SER A 333 -27.09 -5.80 -0.08
C SER A 333 -27.86 -6.90 0.65
N VAL A 334 -27.64 -7.08 1.96
CA VAL A 334 -28.14 -8.20 2.76
C VAL A 334 -29.09 -7.72 3.86
N ASN A 335 -30.40 -7.89 3.64
CA ASN A 335 -31.42 -7.61 4.66
C ASN A 335 -31.46 -8.73 5.71
N VAL A 336 -30.95 -8.44 6.92
CA VAL A 336 -30.84 -9.41 8.02
C VAL A 336 -32.14 -9.43 8.83
N GLN A 337 -32.99 -10.44 8.61
CA GLN A 337 -34.24 -10.63 9.35
C GLN A 337 -34.43 -12.10 9.76
N GLY A 338 -34.90 -12.32 11.00
CA GLY A 338 -35.20 -13.65 11.56
C GLY A 338 -33.97 -14.42 12.07
N ALA A 339 -34.21 -15.36 12.99
CA ALA A 339 -33.16 -16.11 13.69
C ALA A 339 -32.19 -16.87 12.75
N LEU A 340 -32.73 -17.48 11.69
CA LEU A 340 -31.94 -18.21 10.69
C LEU A 340 -30.94 -17.31 9.96
N SER A 341 -31.25 -16.02 9.76
CA SER A 341 -30.33 -15.07 9.14
C SER A 341 -29.14 -14.79 10.06
N TYR A 342 -29.37 -14.58 11.36
CA TYR A 342 -28.29 -14.44 12.35
C TYR A 342 -27.45 -15.72 12.49
N SER A 343 -28.05 -16.91 12.44
CA SER A 343 -27.31 -18.18 12.40
C SER A 343 -26.44 -18.31 11.14
N CYS A 344 -26.95 -17.89 9.98
CA CYS A 344 -26.20 -17.87 8.73
C CYS A 344 -25.01 -16.89 8.80
N LEU A 345 -25.20 -15.68 9.33
CA LEU A 345 -24.13 -14.71 9.55
C LEU A 345 -23.05 -15.23 10.52
N LEU A 346 -23.45 -15.92 11.59
CA LEU A 346 -22.50 -16.54 12.53
C LEU A 346 -21.67 -17.63 11.84
N LEU A 347 -22.30 -18.51 11.05
CA LEU A 347 -21.61 -19.52 10.26
C LEU A 347 -20.69 -18.91 9.21
N PHE A 348 -21.11 -17.83 8.53
CA PHE A 348 -20.28 -17.10 7.58
C PHE A 348 -19.06 -16.45 8.27
N TYR A 349 -19.24 -15.82 9.43
CA TYR A 349 -18.14 -15.26 10.21
C TYR A 349 -17.15 -16.34 10.68
N LEU A 350 -17.65 -17.47 11.19
CA LEU A 350 -16.81 -18.64 11.53
C LEU A 350 -16.09 -19.20 10.27
N GLY A 351 -16.74 -19.17 9.11
CA GLY A 351 -16.13 -19.48 7.81
C GLY A 351 -14.98 -18.54 7.45
N MET A 352 -15.16 -17.22 7.62
CA MET A 352 -14.07 -16.25 7.43
C MET A 352 -12.92 -16.43 8.43
N VAL A 353 -13.22 -16.73 9.70
CA VAL A 353 -12.20 -17.00 10.73
C VAL A 353 -11.41 -18.27 10.42
N THR A 354 -12.08 -19.36 10.04
CA THR A 354 -11.40 -20.61 9.64
C THR A 354 -10.60 -20.44 8.35
N LEU A 355 -11.10 -19.69 7.35
CA LEU A 355 -10.36 -19.32 6.14
C LEU A 355 -9.11 -18.47 6.48
N LYS A 356 -9.23 -17.46 7.36
CA LYS A 356 -8.11 -16.64 7.85
C LYS A 356 -7.03 -17.50 8.51
N VAL A 357 -7.43 -18.41 9.40
CA VAL A 357 -6.51 -19.29 10.13
C VAL A 357 -5.83 -20.28 9.19
N LEU A 358 -6.60 -20.93 8.30
CA LEU A 358 -6.08 -21.87 7.30
C LEU A 358 -5.10 -21.19 6.35
N ASN A 359 -5.43 -20.01 5.82
CA ASN A 359 -4.53 -19.23 4.96
C ASN A 359 -3.22 -18.88 5.70
N SER A 360 -3.31 -18.37 6.94
CA SER A 360 -2.12 -18.05 7.76
C SER A 360 -1.22 -19.26 8.03
N ILE A 361 -1.80 -20.45 8.27
CA ILE A 361 -1.05 -21.69 8.48
C ILE A 361 -0.36 -22.13 7.18
N VAL A 362 -1.08 -22.12 6.05
CA VAL A 362 -0.54 -22.49 4.74
C VAL A 362 0.57 -21.53 4.32
N LEU A 363 0.36 -20.22 4.47
CA LEU A 363 1.38 -19.18 4.21
C LEU A 363 2.64 -19.39 5.05
N LEU A 364 2.51 -19.59 6.36
CA LEU A 364 3.65 -19.78 7.25
C LEU A 364 4.43 -21.05 6.90
N GLY A 365 3.73 -22.18 6.70
CA GLY A 365 4.35 -23.44 6.31
C GLY A 365 5.07 -23.38 4.96
N LYS A 366 4.47 -22.72 3.95
CA LYS A 366 5.12 -22.47 2.65
C LYS A 366 6.32 -21.54 2.78
N SER A 367 6.23 -20.51 3.62
CA SER A 367 7.29 -19.52 3.81
C SER A 367 8.54 -20.13 4.42
N CYS A 368 8.41 -20.95 5.48
CA CYS A 368 9.53 -21.69 6.06
C CYS A 368 10.23 -22.58 5.01
N VAL A 369 9.47 -23.25 4.14
CA VAL A 369 10.03 -24.07 3.05
C VAL A 369 10.75 -23.21 1.99
N TYR A 370 10.29 -21.99 1.72
CA TYR A 370 10.95 -21.07 0.77
C TYR A 370 12.23 -20.44 1.36
N VAL A 371 12.21 -19.97 2.61
CA VAL A 371 13.39 -19.47 3.34
C VAL A 371 14.47 -20.55 3.42
N LYS A 372 14.09 -21.80 3.73
CA LYS A 372 15.01 -22.94 3.75
C LYS A 372 15.64 -23.20 2.39
N ARG A 373 14.84 -23.24 1.32
CA ARG A 373 15.33 -23.45 -0.06
C ARG A 373 16.20 -22.31 -0.59
N ALA A 374 16.13 -21.13 0.02
CA ALA A 374 16.96 -19.98 -0.33
C ALA A 374 18.29 -19.90 0.47
N ASN A 375 18.52 -20.81 1.43
CA ASN A 375 19.57 -20.72 2.45
C ASN A 375 19.56 -19.35 3.15
N MET A 376 18.37 -18.93 3.60
CA MET A 376 18.17 -17.69 4.36
C MET A 376 17.88 -17.96 5.86
N GLU A 377 17.94 -19.23 6.31
CA GLU A 377 17.65 -19.63 7.70
C GLU A 377 18.60 -18.96 8.70
N ASP A 378 19.90 -18.89 8.40
CA ASP A 378 20.91 -18.31 9.31
C ASP A 378 20.59 -16.84 9.67
N LYS A 379 20.04 -16.08 8.70
CA LYS A 379 19.67 -14.66 8.86
C LYS A 379 18.41 -14.42 9.70
N LEU A 380 17.67 -15.48 10.03
CA LEU A 380 16.61 -15.43 11.05
C LEU A 380 17.18 -15.64 12.45
N PHE A 381 18.26 -16.44 12.58
CA PHE A 381 18.86 -16.78 13.86
C PHE A 381 20.03 -15.86 14.27
N GLU A 382 20.58 -15.07 13.33
CA GLU A 382 21.41 -13.88 13.64
C GLU A 382 20.57 -12.81 14.36
N ARG A 383 20.39 -13.01 15.66
CA ARG A 383 19.99 -11.96 16.60
C ARG A 383 20.95 -10.78 16.41
N PRO A 384 20.46 -9.52 16.24
CA PRO A 384 21.34 -8.38 16.03
C PRO A 384 22.30 -8.30 17.23
N SER A 385 23.59 -8.53 16.96
CA SER A 385 24.59 -8.60 18.01
C SER A 385 24.62 -7.27 18.73
N THR A 386 24.30 -7.28 20.03
CA THR A 386 24.37 -6.08 20.85
C THR A 386 25.78 -5.54 20.78
N ALA A 387 25.94 -4.38 20.16
CA ALA A 387 27.20 -3.65 20.11
C ALA A 387 27.58 -3.28 21.55
N ALA A 388 28.36 -4.15 22.19
CA ALA A 388 28.92 -3.88 23.50
C ALA A 388 29.73 -2.57 23.39
N PRO A 389 29.55 -1.60 24.30
CA PRO A 389 30.26 -0.33 24.23
C PRO A 389 31.76 -0.62 24.17
N GLY A 390 32.38 -0.17 23.09
CA GLY A 390 33.71 -0.65 22.69
C GLY A 390 34.74 -0.39 23.79
N LYS A 391 35.36 -1.47 24.30
CA LYS A 391 36.54 -1.35 25.17
C LYS A 391 37.64 -0.66 24.37
N THR A 392 37.88 0.62 24.68
CA THR A 392 38.94 1.41 24.06
C THR A 392 40.31 0.75 24.27
N PRO A 393 41.18 0.71 23.25
CA PRO A 393 42.46 0.03 23.36
C PRO A 393 43.35 0.72 24.39
N SER A 394 43.96 -0.08 25.27
CA SER A 394 44.78 0.39 26.39
C SER A 394 46.07 1.05 25.91
N ARG A 395 46.06 2.36 25.72
CA ARG A 395 47.25 3.15 25.40
C ARG A 395 48.14 3.29 26.63
N THR A 396 49.34 2.72 26.56
CA THR A 396 50.35 2.76 27.62
C THR A 396 50.70 4.20 28.03
N ARG A 397 50.63 4.49 29.33
CA ARG A 397 51.10 5.75 29.92
C ARG A 397 52.03 5.45 31.10
N LYS A 398 53.27 5.96 31.02
CA LYS A 398 54.24 5.89 32.13
C LYS A 398 53.84 6.87 33.24
N THR A 399 54.35 6.58 34.44
CA THR A 399 54.47 7.47 35.63
C THR A 399 54.71 8.95 35.27
N SER A 400 54.23 9.96 36.02
CA SER A 400 54.44 10.13 37.47
C SER A 400 53.53 11.19 38.15
N ARG A 401 53.47 11.10 39.50
CA ARG A 401 53.25 12.13 40.57
C ARG A 401 52.54 13.47 40.25
N GLY A 402 51.55 13.85 41.08
CA GLY A 402 51.07 15.25 41.21
C GLY A 402 49.77 15.46 42.01
N ASP A 403 49.85 15.54 43.34
CA ASP A 403 48.80 15.93 44.30
C ASP A 403 49.13 17.33 44.91
N PRO A 404 48.32 17.94 45.82
CA PRO A 404 46.87 18.22 45.73
C PRO A 404 46.45 19.62 46.28
N TRP A 405 45.39 20.25 45.75
CA TRP A 405 44.62 21.34 46.42
C TRP A 405 43.13 21.20 46.00
N SER A 406 42.11 21.21 46.88
CA SER A 406 41.60 22.25 47.81
C SER A 406 41.07 23.49 47.05
N GLU A 407 39.88 24.07 47.31
CA GLU A 407 38.95 23.91 48.45
C GLU A 407 37.52 24.47 48.15
N ARG A 408 36.54 24.20 49.03
CA ARG A 408 35.28 24.95 49.31
C ARG A 408 34.14 25.11 48.26
N SER A 409 32.92 25.03 48.82
CA SER A 409 31.66 25.66 48.38
C SER A 409 31.23 26.67 49.47
N PRO A 410 29.97 27.18 49.59
CA PRO A 410 28.90 27.46 48.61
C PRO A 410 28.29 28.90 48.76
N SER A 411 27.50 29.39 47.79
CA SER A 411 26.39 30.36 48.06
C SER A 411 25.52 30.68 46.81
N SER A 412 24.30 31.17 47.05
CA SER A 412 23.44 31.91 46.09
C SER A 412 23.29 33.36 46.57
N PRO A 413 22.95 34.33 45.70
CA PRO A 413 21.58 34.88 45.73
C PRO A 413 21.07 35.37 44.33
N SER A 414 20.28 36.46 44.26
CA SER A 414 19.20 36.66 43.26
C SER A 414 19.17 38.04 42.55
N CYS A 415 18.40 38.08 41.44
CA CYS A 415 17.60 39.22 40.90
C CYS A 415 18.19 40.30 39.95
N THR A 416 17.29 40.78 39.05
CA THR A 416 17.25 42.05 38.26
C THR A 416 18.33 42.33 37.18
N SER A 417 18.09 43.03 36.05
CA SER A 417 16.87 43.46 35.28
C SER A 417 17.30 44.14 33.93
N ILE A 418 16.38 44.84 33.21
CA ILE A 418 16.62 45.85 32.12
C ILE A 418 16.95 45.31 30.69
N THR A 419 16.46 45.81 29.52
CA THR A 419 15.36 46.75 29.11
C THR A 419 15.16 46.77 27.55
N ALA A 420 14.01 47.30 27.08
CA ALA A 420 13.69 47.93 25.76
C ALA A 420 13.03 47.17 24.57
N GLN A 421 11.92 47.77 24.14
CA GLN A 421 11.28 47.87 22.79
C GLN A 421 11.23 49.41 22.45
N PRO A 422 10.65 49.99 21.34
CA PRO A 422 9.45 49.57 20.59
C PRO A 422 9.38 49.95 19.06
N THR A 423 8.16 49.98 18.51
CA THR A 423 7.67 50.34 17.14
C THR A 423 7.69 51.85 16.80
N PRO A 424 7.32 52.29 15.56
CA PRO A 424 5.95 52.85 15.33
C PRO A 424 5.34 52.67 13.91
N THR A 425 4.14 53.24 13.69
CA THR A 425 3.25 53.12 12.49
C THR A 425 2.70 54.50 12.06
N ALA A 426 2.52 54.80 10.76
CA ALA A 426 1.56 55.81 10.23
C ALA A 426 1.39 55.84 8.68
N SER A 427 0.25 56.34 8.21
CA SER A 427 -0.09 56.77 6.81
C SER A 427 -0.06 58.33 6.69
N PRO A 428 -0.23 59.05 5.53
CA PRO A 428 -1.39 58.95 4.60
C PRO A 428 -1.24 59.37 3.10
N THR A 429 -2.32 59.13 2.32
CA THR A 429 -2.88 59.79 1.10
C THR A 429 -2.03 60.60 0.09
N LEU A 430 -1.97 60.16 -1.20
CA LEU A 430 -2.65 60.81 -2.37
C LEU A 430 -2.53 59.99 -3.69
N ARG A 431 -3.19 60.44 -4.78
CA ARG A 431 -3.30 59.83 -6.15
C ARG A 431 -3.03 60.94 -7.21
N PRO A 432 -2.91 60.71 -8.56
CA PRO A 432 -3.83 59.91 -9.39
C PRO A 432 -3.26 59.03 -10.57
N GLU A 433 -4.15 58.13 -11.07
CA GLU A 433 -4.37 57.68 -12.48
C GLU A 433 -3.23 57.04 -13.34
N THR A 434 -3.46 56.21 -14.39
CA THR A 434 -4.66 55.52 -14.97
C THR A 434 -4.22 54.11 -15.49
N VAL A 435 -4.94 52.97 -15.56
CA VAL A 435 -6.28 52.47 -16.04
C VAL A 435 -6.41 52.23 -17.60
N PRO A 436 -7.40 51.48 -18.19
CA PRO A 436 -7.12 50.42 -19.20
C PRO A 436 -7.84 50.59 -20.56
N PRO A 437 -7.96 49.53 -21.43
CA PRO A 437 -9.26 48.81 -21.53
C PRO A 437 -9.25 47.30 -22.01
N PRO A 438 -10.39 46.58 -21.85
CA PRO A 438 -10.78 45.32 -22.54
C PRO A 438 -12.04 45.55 -23.47
N PRO A 439 -12.98 44.59 -23.75
CA PRO A 439 -12.92 43.27 -24.43
C PRO A 439 -13.97 43.06 -25.60
N THR A 440 -13.87 41.91 -26.31
CA THR A 440 -14.96 41.12 -27.00
C THR A 440 -15.95 41.73 -28.04
N THR A 441 -16.13 41.04 -29.19
CA THR A 441 -17.43 40.77 -29.87
C THR A 441 -17.32 39.70 -30.99
N SER A 442 -18.40 39.34 -31.70
CA SER A 442 -18.56 38.08 -32.46
C SER A 442 -19.36 38.16 -33.78
N THR A 443 -18.97 37.40 -34.84
CA THR A 443 -19.86 37.01 -35.97
C THR A 443 -19.36 35.79 -36.79
N THR A 444 -20.29 35.17 -37.53
CA THR A 444 -20.18 34.01 -38.48
C THR A 444 -20.71 34.46 -39.89
N PRO A 445 -20.86 33.65 -40.98
CA PRO A 445 -20.50 32.23 -41.31
C PRO A 445 -19.91 31.96 -42.74
N ALA A 446 -19.76 30.66 -43.11
CA ALA A 446 -20.08 30.00 -44.42
C ALA A 446 -19.01 29.63 -45.51
N SER A 447 -18.76 28.31 -45.65
CA SER A 447 -19.01 27.45 -46.86
C SER A 447 -18.09 27.56 -48.16
N PRO A 448 -18.07 26.58 -49.12
CA PRO A 448 -17.19 25.39 -49.07
C PRO A 448 -16.25 25.09 -50.32
N PRO A 449 -16.30 23.97 -51.12
CA PRO A 449 -15.21 22.94 -51.18
C PRO A 449 -14.70 22.48 -52.60
N ILE A 450 -14.02 21.30 -52.69
CA ILE A 450 -13.80 20.38 -53.88
C ILE A 450 -12.64 20.73 -54.87
N PRO A 451 -11.86 19.79 -55.51
CA PRO A 451 -11.55 18.36 -55.26
C PRO A 451 -10.06 17.88 -55.51
N GLU A 452 -9.89 16.54 -55.49
CA GLU A 452 -8.92 15.57 -56.09
C GLU A 452 -8.41 15.85 -57.55
N PRO A 453 -7.42 15.10 -58.16
CA PRO A 453 -7.05 13.68 -57.93
C PRO A 453 -5.57 13.19 -58.05
N ASP A 454 -5.42 11.88 -57.83
CA ASP A 454 -4.37 10.87 -58.17
C ASP A 454 -3.83 10.90 -59.64
N PRO A 455 -2.73 10.20 -60.06
CA PRO A 455 -2.39 8.81 -59.64
C PRO A 455 -0.91 8.30 -59.59
N ASP A 456 -0.81 7.07 -59.06
CA ASP A 456 0.21 6.00 -59.26
C ASP A 456 0.38 5.53 -60.74
N PRO A 457 1.32 4.61 -61.09
CA PRO A 457 2.57 4.15 -60.43
C PRO A 457 3.79 4.16 -61.41
N ASP A 458 4.98 3.69 -60.98
CA ASP A 458 5.67 2.47 -61.48
C ASP A 458 7.20 2.38 -61.24
N THR A 459 7.60 1.28 -60.62
CA THR A 459 8.72 0.37 -60.96
C THR A 459 10.04 0.91 -61.57
N LEU A 460 11.17 0.73 -60.86
CA LEU A 460 12.35 0.01 -61.40
C LEU A 460 13.40 -0.41 -60.34
N THR A 461 14.08 -1.52 -60.62
CA THR A 461 15.11 -2.17 -59.78
C THR A 461 16.53 -1.71 -60.08
N THR A 462 17.42 -1.65 -59.08
CA THR A 462 18.78 -2.29 -59.10
C THR A 462 19.53 -2.14 -57.77
N SER A 463 20.59 -2.95 -57.59
CA SER A 463 21.52 -2.98 -56.45
C SER A 463 22.85 -3.62 -56.88
N PRO A 464 23.87 -3.73 -56.00
CA PRO A 464 24.59 -2.72 -55.21
C PRO A 464 25.96 -2.41 -55.89
N PRO A 465 27.03 -1.86 -55.22
CA PRO A 465 27.92 -2.70 -54.39
C PRO A 465 28.77 -1.99 -53.29
N ALA A 466 29.54 -2.83 -52.56
CA ALA A 466 30.87 -2.59 -51.97
C ALA A 466 31.06 -1.74 -50.68
N THR A 467 31.88 -2.31 -49.79
CA THR A 467 32.49 -1.73 -48.56
C THR A 467 33.81 -0.99 -48.87
N PRO A 468 34.34 -0.22 -47.91
CA PRO A 468 35.71 -0.52 -47.44
C PRO A 468 35.89 -0.47 -45.91
N GLU A 469 37.10 -0.79 -45.46
CA GLU A 469 37.49 -1.12 -44.07
C GLU A 469 37.91 0.10 -43.20
N GLN A 470 37.98 -0.11 -41.88
CA GLN A 470 39.14 0.36 -41.08
C GLN A 470 39.31 -0.45 -39.77
N LYS A 471 40.52 -0.43 -39.20
CA LYS A 471 40.95 -1.13 -37.97
C LYS A 471 41.49 -0.13 -36.94
N GLU A 472 41.49 -0.53 -35.67
CA GLU A 472 42.61 -0.45 -34.69
C GLU A 472 42.04 -0.97 -33.33
N GLU A 473 42.44 -2.12 -32.79
CA GLU A 473 43.70 -2.55 -32.12
C GLU A 473 43.72 -2.33 -30.59
N GLU A 474 44.54 -3.12 -29.88
CA GLU A 474 44.27 -3.55 -28.50
C GLU A 474 45.03 -2.77 -27.40
N GLY A 475 44.49 -2.79 -26.18
CA GLY A 475 45.17 -2.32 -24.96
C GLY A 475 44.73 -3.11 -23.74
N MET A 476 45.66 -3.87 -23.14
CA MET A 476 45.38 -4.82 -22.05
C MET A 476 46.16 -4.46 -20.79
N GLU A 477 45.46 -4.12 -19.71
CA GLU A 477 46.04 -4.09 -18.36
C GLU A 477 44.99 -4.54 -17.33
N GLY A 478 45.43 -5.29 -16.31
CA GLY A 478 44.54 -6.01 -15.39
C GLY A 478 44.65 -5.55 -13.94
N THR A 479 43.55 -5.61 -13.19
CA THR A 479 43.57 -5.52 -11.72
C THR A 479 42.43 -6.37 -11.13
N GLU A 480 42.71 -7.11 -10.06
CA GLU A 480 41.75 -8.03 -9.45
C GLU A 480 40.55 -7.32 -8.79
N GLN A 481 39.35 -7.42 -9.40
CA GLN A 481 38.11 -7.14 -8.68
C GLN A 481 37.48 -8.42 -8.09
N LYS A 482 37.73 -8.59 -6.80
CA LYS A 482 37.23 -9.66 -5.92
C LYS A 482 35.70 -9.80 -6.01
N HIS A 483 35.23 -10.89 -6.62
CA HIS A 483 33.83 -11.14 -6.94
C HIS A 483 32.91 -11.09 -5.70
N ARG A 484 32.20 -9.98 -5.51
CA ARG A 484 31.21 -9.77 -4.44
C ARG A 484 29.84 -10.24 -4.94
N THR A 485 29.18 -11.12 -4.18
CA THR A 485 27.95 -11.75 -4.65
C THR A 485 26.74 -10.81 -4.56
N PRO A 486 25.88 -10.71 -5.59
CA PRO A 486 24.74 -9.79 -5.63
C PRO A 486 23.63 -10.10 -4.61
N LYS A 487 23.77 -11.17 -3.83
CA LYS A 487 22.90 -11.55 -2.71
C LYS A 487 23.16 -10.75 -1.43
N LYS A 488 24.14 -9.84 -1.40
CA LYS A 488 24.37 -8.93 -0.26
C LYS A 488 23.72 -7.56 -0.48
N ASP A 489 23.94 -6.93 -1.63
CA ASP A 489 23.52 -5.53 -1.84
C ASP A 489 21.99 -5.37 -1.78
N LEU A 490 21.22 -6.39 -2.19
CA LEU A 490 19.75 -6.44 -2.04
C LEU A 490 19.27 -6.39 -0.57
N LEU A 491 20.10 -6.83 0.38
CA LEU A 491 19.77 -6.95 1.81
C LEU A 491 20.42 -5.87 2.68
N ASP A 492 21.60 -5.37 2.29
CA ASP A 492 22.20 -4.20 2.91
C ASP A 492 21.35 -2.94 2.65
N VAL A 493 20.68 -2.82 1.49
CA VAL A 493 19.69 -1.74 1.25
C VAL A 493 18.43 -1.90 2.11
N ASP A 494 17.86 -3.10 2.21
CA ASP A 494 16.71 -3.39 3.10
C ASP A 494 17.00 -3.00 4.56
N ARG A 495 18.26 -3.17 5.00
CA ARG A 495 18.71 -2.77 6.33
C ARG A 495 18.65 -1.26 6.57
N PHE A 496 18.83 -0.44 5.54
CA PHE A 496 18.66 1.02 5.64
C PHE A 496 17.19 1.44 5.55
N THR A 497 16.39 0.82 4.68
CA THR A 497 14.95 1.12 4.58
C THR A 497 14.18 0.75 5.85
N ILE A 498 14.58 -0.34 6.54
CA ILE A 498 13.98 -0.76 7.82
C ILE A 498 14.49 0.07 9.02
N CYS A 499 15.59 0.82 8.87
CA CYS A 499 16.22 1.64 9.92
C CYS A 499 16.11 3.15 9.63
N GLY A 500 14.98 3.61 9.10
CA GLY A 500 14.70 5.04 8.91
C GLY A 500 14.86 5.84 10.21
N ASN A 501 15.70 6.87 10.17
CA ASN A 501 15.94 7.86 11.23
C ASN A 501 16.09 7.34 12.66
N ARG A 502 17.12 6.50 12.89
CA ARG A 502 17.90 6.64 14.14
C ARG A 502 19.03 7.65 13.92
N ILE A 503 18.73 8.92 14.14
CA ILE A 503 19.71 9.98 14.36
C ILE A 503 19.88 10.08 15.88
N ASP A 504 21.12 10.01 16.37
CA ASP A 504 21.45 10.09 17.80
C ASP A 504 21.52 11.55 18.31
#